data_AF-L9JEJ9-F1
#
_entry.id   AF-L9JEJ9-F1
#
_cell.length_a   1.000
_cell.length_b   1.000
_cell.length_c   1.000
_cell.angle_alpha   90.00
_cell.angle_beta   90.00
_cell.angle_gamma   90.00
#
_symmetry.space_group_name_H-M   'P 1'
#
loop_
_entity.id
_entity.type
_entity.pdbx_description
1 polymer ?
#
loop_
_entity_poly.entity_id
_entity_poly.type
_entity_poly.pdbx_seq_one_letter_code
_entity_poly.pdbx_strand_id
1 'polypeptide(L)'
;MASSDVKPKSISRAKKWSEEIENLYRFQQAGYRDEIEYKQVKQVSVVLGPIDHYGAAESHLQPQLLLAALGRNEKVLNCLYQKPDAIFKLICFPWAGGGSIYFAKWGQNTHDLIEVHSVRLAGRESRLEEPLANDIYQVAEEVACALLPVIQDKPFAFFGHSMGSYVAFMTALYLKERHKLEPMHFFVSSTTPPHSEARFRIPEDNDLSEEKIGRILMDFGGTPKYFVDDKELLHQYIPMLKGDIQLLRNYTYNTPSEAVLSCDLTCFLGSEDISKDMEAWKDVTSGSFGIHVLPGDHFYLMEPANENFIKNYITKCLELSSITNF
;
A
#
# COMPACT_ATOMS: atom_id res chain seq x y z
N MET A 1 30.69 44.54 -12.22
CA MET A 1 30.43 43.09 -12.30
C MET A 1 29.05 42.88 -11.69
N ALA A 2 28.10 42.44 -12.50
CA ALA A 2 26.67 42.45 -12.17
C ALA A 2 26.29 41.25 -11.28
N SER A 3 25.60 41.54 -10.19
CA SER A 3 24.85 40.57 -9.38
C SER A 3 23.58 40.19 -10.13
N SER A 4 23.47 38.94 -10.58
CA SER A 4 22.23 38.40 -11.12
C SER A 4 21.36 37.86 -9.98
N ASP A 5 20.49 38.71 -9.45
CA ASP A 5 19.35 38.34 -8.61
C ASP A 5 18.42 37.39 -9.39
N VAL A 6 18.56 36.08 -9.18
CA VAL A 6 17.59 35.11 -9.70
C VAL A 6 16.45 35.03 -8.68
N LYS A 7 15.42 35.86 -8.87
CA LYS A 7 14.12 35.66 -8.21
C LYS A 7 13.52 34.32 -8.69
N PRO A 8 13.00 33.47 -7.80
CA PRO A 8 12.28 32.28 -8.21
C PRO A 8 11.09 32.68 -9.09
N LYS A 9 10.95 32.03 -10.25
CA LYS A 9 9.78 32.19 -11.12
C LYS A 9 8.54 31.89 -10.28
N SER A 10 7.62 32.85 -10.19
CA SER A 10 6.34 32.63 -9.52
C SER A 10 5.67 31.40 -10.13
N ILE A 11 5.39 30.39 -9.31
CA ILE A 11 4.52 29.30 -9.71
C ILE A 11 3.11 29.88 -9.74
N SER A 12 2.67 30.36 -10.91
CA SER A 12 1.27 30.66 -11.11
C SER A 12 0.53 29.32 -11.17
N ARG A 13 -0.22 29.02 -10.13
CA ARG A 13 -1.19 27.91 -10.13
C ARG A 13 -2.04 28.04 -11.40
N ALA A 14 -2.09 26.99 -12.22
CA ALA A 14 -2.90 27.01 -13.43
C ALA A 14 -4.36 27.30 -13.05
N LYS A 15 -4.88 28.44 -13.50
CA LYS A 15 -6.21 28.92 -13.14
C LYS A 15 -7.34 28.27 -13.96
N LYS A 16 -6.98 27.50 -15.00
CA LYS A 16 -7.92 26.76 -15.86
C LYS A 16 -7.29 25.46 -16.30
N TRP A 17 -8.11 24.41 -16.34
CA TRP A 17 -7.80 23.12 -16.94
C TRP A 17 -7.68 23.32 -18.46
N SER A 18 -6.47 23.21 -18.98
CA SER A 18 -6.17 23.29 -20.42
C SER A 18 -5.94 21.89 -20.99
N GLU A 19 -6.01 21.74 -22.32
CA GLU A 19 -5.66 20.49 -22.99
C GLU A 19 -4.26 19.97 -22.62
N GLU A 20 -3.33 20.86 -22.28
CA GLU A 20 -1.99 20.50 -21.79
C GLU A 20 -2.04 19.80 -20.43
N ILE A 21 -2.91 20.24 -19.51
CA ILE A 21 -3.11 19.62 -18.19
C ILE A 21 -3.83 18.28 -18.35
N GLU A 22 -4.83 18.23 -19.23
CA GLU A 22 -5.55 16.99 -19.50
C GLU A 22 -4.65 15.92 -20.13
N ASN A 23 -3.76 16.30 -21.04
CA ASN A 23 -2.77 15.39 -21.60
C ASN A 23 -1.76 14.93 -20.53
N LEU A 24 -1.24 15.82 -19.69
CA LEU A 24 -0.36 15.42 -18.59
C LEU A 24 -1.04 14.44 -17.64
N TYR A 25 -2.32 14.67 -17.33
CA TYR A 25 -3.11 13.80 -16.49
C TYR A 25 -3.34 12.42 -17.12
N ARG A 26 -3.66 12.36 -18.41
CA ARG A 26 -3.79 11.09 -19.16
C ARG A 26 -2.51 10.27 -19.16
N PHE A 27 -1.35 10.92 -19.29
CA PHE A 27 -0.06 10.21 -19.18
C PHE A 27 0.16 9.70 -17.76
N GLN A 28 -0.17 10.48 -16.73
CA GLN A 28 -0.06 10.05 -15.34
C GLN A 28 -0.99 8.88 -15.01
N GLN A 29 -2.22 8.86 -15.54
CA GLN A 29 -3.13 7.72 -15.42
C GLN A 29 -2.58 6.45 -16.10
N ALA A 30 -1.84 6.62 -17.20
CA ALA A 30 -1.17 5.53 -17.90
C ALA A 30 0.21 5.16 -17.30
N GLY A 31 0.63 5.80 -16.21
CA GLY A 31 1.89 5.52 -15.52
C GLY A 31 3.13 6.23 -16.08
N TYR A 32 2.95 7.27 -16.91
CA TYR A 32 4.02 8.08 -17.51
C TYR A 32 3.99 9.52 -16.98
N ARG A 33 5.14 10.15 -16.80
CA ARG A 33 5.27 11.55 -16.36
C ARG A 33 4.71 12.54 -17.37
N ASP A 34 4.95 12.28 -18.65
CA ASP A 34 4.58 13.15 -19.77
C ASP A 34 4.58 12.39 -21.11
N GLU A 35 4.20 13.07 -22.19
CA GLU A 35 4.14 12.52 -23.55
C GLU A 35 5.52 12.06 -24.07
N ILE A 36 6.61 12.71 -23.63
CA ILE A 36 7.96 12.42 -24.08
C ILE A 36 8.40 11.07 -23.51
N GLU A 37 8.15 10.83 -22.22
CA GLU A 37 8.40 9.54 -21.58
C GLU A 37 7.55 8.42 -22.22
N TYR A 38 6.27 8.68 -22.48
CA TYR A 38 5.41 7.72 -23.19
C TYR A 38 5.99 7.31 -24.56
N LYS A 39 6.49 8.28 -25.34
CA LYS A 39 7.10 8.03 -26.66
C LYS A 39 8.46 7.33 -26.56
N GLN A 40 9.27 7.60 -25.52
CA GLN A 40 10.55 6.92 -25.27
C GLN A 40 10.36 5.45 -24.87
N VAL A 41 9.43 5.16 -23.95
CA VAL A 41 9.15 3.79 -23.48
C VAL A 41 8.58 2.92 -24.59
N LYS A 42 7.76 3.49 -25.49
CA LYS A 42 7.16 2.74 -26.61
C LYS A 42 8.11 2.49 -27.79
N GLN A 43 9.32 3.06 -27.82
CA GLN A 43 10.30 2.86 -28.90
C GLN A 43 11.50 1.96 -28.57
N VAL A 44 11.51 1.23 -27.45
CA VAL A 44 12.57 0.25 -27.16
C VAL A 44 12.00 -1.14 -26.94
N SER A 45 11.82 -1.87 -28.04
CA SER A 45 11.81 -3.33 -28.07
C SER A 45 12.86 -3.77 -29.10
N VAL A 46 14.09 -4.03 -28.65
CA VAL A 46 15.12 -4.68 -29.49
C VAL A 46 15.72 -5.87 -28.73
N VAL A 47 15.41 -7.04 -29.29
CA VAL A 47 15.95 -8.40 -29.18
C VAL A 47 17.29 -8.58 -28.43
N LEU A 48 17.33 -9.56 -27.52
CA LEU A 48 18.55 -10.33 -27.22
C LEU A 48 18.23 -11.84 -27.28
N GLY A 49 19.07 -12.56 -28.03
CA GLY A 49 18.94 -13.99 -28.37
C GLY A 49 19.36 -14.95 -27.25
N PRO A 50 19.35 -16.26 -27.54
CA PRO A 50 19.51 -17.30 -26.51
C PRO A 50 20.96 -17.39 -26.02
N ILE A 51 21.14 -17.59 -24.71
CA ILE A 51 22.40 -17.95 -24.08
C ILE A 51 22.26 -19.36 -23.50
N ASP A 52 23.24 -20.21 -23.84
CA ASP A 52 23.31 -21.64 -23.54
C ASP A 52 23.42 -21.98 -22.04
N HIS A 53 22.94 -23.18 -21.72
CA HIS A 53 22.93 -23.84 -20.42
C HIS A 53 24.31 -24.31 -19.93
N TYR A 54 24.57 -24.19 -18.62
CA TYR A 54 25.31 -25.16 -17.81
C TYR A 54 24.80 -25.15 -16.35
N GLY A 55 24.60 -26.35 -15.75
CA GLY A 55 23.97 -26.64 -14.44
C GLY A 55 24.68 -26.09 -13.19
N ALA A 56 24.21 -26.30 -11.96
CA ALA A 56 23.51 -27.45 -11.37
C ALA A 56 22.74 -27.09 -10.07
N ALA A 57 21.71 -27.90 -9.75
CA ALA A 57 21.05 -28.25 -8.47
C ALA A 57 20.68 -27.15 -7.43
N GLU A 58 19.55 -27.12 -6.71
CA GLU A 58 18.31 -27.89 -6.59
C GLU A 58 17.36 -27.02 -5.71
N SER A 59 16.17 -26.64 -6.19
CA SER A 59 14.94 -26.57 -5.39
C SER A 59 13.76 -26.57 -6.37
N HIS A 60 12.90 -27.59 -6.27
CA HIS A 60 11.90 -27.89 -7.29
C HIS A 60 10.65 -27.00 -7.16
N LEU A 61 10.72 -25.80 -7.74
CA LEU A 61 9.58 -25.24 -8.46
C LEU A 61 9.83 -25.45 -9.95
N GLN A 62 8.86 -26.00 -10.70
CA GLN A 62 9.01 -26.15 -12.15
C GLN A 62 9.34 -24.77 -12.78
N PRO A 63 10.27 -24.66 -13.73
CA PRO A 63 10.68 -23.38 -14.31
C PRO A 63 9.51 -22.53 -14.85
N GLN A 64 8.42 -23.18 -15.31
CA GLN A 64 7.19 -22.52 -15.73
C GLN A 64 6.40 -21.91 -14.57
N LEU A 65 6.36 -22.56 -13.40
CA LEU A 65 5.76 -22.02 -12.17
C LEU A 65 6.60 -20.86 -11.62
N LEU A 66 7.93 -20.93 -11.73
CA LEU A 66 8.83 -19.85 -11.33
C LEU A 66 8.67 -18.61 -12.24
N LEU A 67 8.62 -18.79 -13.55
CA LEU A 67 8.34 -17.70 -14.51
C LEU A 67 6.93 -17.12 -14.35
N ALA A 68 5.93 -17.98 -14.13
CA ALA A 68 4.57 -17.53 -13.85
C ALA A 68 4.49 -16.77 -12.51
N ALA A 69 5.19 -17.23 -11.47
CA ALA A 69 5.29 -16.53 -10.20
C ALA A 69 6.01 -15.18 -10.35
N LEU A 70 7.16 -15.13 -11.03
CA LEU A 70 7.90 -13.89 -11.32
C LEU A 70 7.04 -12.86 -12.07
N GLY A 71 6.30 -13.28 -13.10
CA GLY A 71 5.37 -12.41 -13.83
C GLY A 71 4.12 -12.02 -13.03
N ARG A 72 3.75 -12.79 -12.00
CA ARG A 72 2.65 -12.48 -11.07
C ARG A 72 3.10 -11.49 -9.99
N ASN A 73 4.35 -11.55 -9.56
CA ASN A 73 4.92 -10.66 -8.54
C ASN A 73 4.93 -9.20 -8.99
N GLU A 74 5.40 -8.90 -10.21
CA GLU A 74 5.47 -7.51 -10.73
C GLU A 74 4.08 -6.87 -10.89
N LYS A 75 3.04 -7.71 -11.06
CA LYS A 75 1.66 -7.23 -11.12
C LYS A 75 1.13 -6.88 -9.74
N VAL A 76 1.41 -7.70 -8.73
CA VAL A 76 0.88 -7.56 -7.36
C VAL A 76 1.72 -6.60 -6.51
N LEU A 77 3.01 -6.47 -6.76
CA LEU A 77 3.95 -5.63 -5.99
C LEU A 77 4.58 -4.59 -6.89
N ASN A 78 4.55 -3.34 -6.44
CA ASN A 78 5.13 -2.20 -7.12
C ASN A 78 6.31 -1.64 -6.33
N CYS A 79 7.51 -1.75 -6.89
CA CYS A 79 8.71 -1.14 -6.34
C CYS A 79 9.28 -0.15 -7.37
N LEU A 80 8.93 1.13 -7.22
CA LEU A 80 9.34 2.20 -8.14
C LEU A 80 10.84 2.55 -8.01
N TYR A 81 11.41 2.35 -6.82
CA TYR A 81 12.81 2.70 -6.51
C TYR A 81 13.52 1.45 -6.01
N GLN A 82 14.12 0.70 -6.92
CA GLN A 82 14.86 -0.52 -6.63
C GLN A 82 16.08 -0.20 -5.76
N LYS A 83 16.24 -0.93 -4.67
CA LYS A 83 17.37 -0.87 -3.73
C LYS A 83 17.81 -2.31 -3.44
N PRO A 84 18.51 -2.98 -4.38
CA PRO A 84 18.86 -4.40 -4.26
C PRO A 84 19.69 -4.69 -3.01
N ASP A 85 20.50 -3.71 -2.57
CA ASP A 85 21.37 -3.80 -1.40
C ASP A 85 20.67 -3.43 -0.07
N ALA A 86 19.39 -3.04 -0.10
CA ALA A 86 18.64 -2.74 1.11
C ALA A 86 18.59 -3.97 2.04
N ILE A 87 18.79 -3.73 3.33
CA ILE A 87 18.74 -4.77 4.37
C ILE A 87 17.30 -5.22 4.60
N PHE A 88 16.37 -4.26 4.64
CA PHE A 88 14.96 -4.48 4.98
C PHE A 88 14.06 -4.31 3.76
N LYS A 89 12.96 -5.07 3.73
CA LYS A 89 11.84 -4.84 2.82
C LYS A 89 10.65 -4.26 3.58
N LEU A 90 10.15 -3.11 3.16
CA LEU A 90 8.90 -2.55 3.68
C LEU A 90 7.78 -2.81 2.68
N ILE A 91 6.78 -3.59 3.09
CA ILE A 91 5.62 -3.91 2.28
C ILE A 91 4.45 -3.03 2.71
N CYS A 92 4.02 -2.14 1.82
CA CYS A 92 2.97 -1.19 2.07
C CYS A 92 1.64 -1.63 1.45
N PHE A 93 0.55 -1.50 2.20
CA PHE A 93 -0.79 -1.92 1.81
C PHE A 93 -1.71 -0.68 1.72
N PRO A 94 -2.12 -0.28 0.50
CA PRO A 94 -3.01 0.86 0.28
C PRO A 94 -4.39 0.73 0.92
N TRP A 95 -5.04 1.88 1.12
CA TRP A 95 -6.42 2.00 1.58
C TRP A 95 -7.44 1.66 0.47
N ALA A 96 -8.73 1.63 0.83
CA ALA A 96 -9.82 1.41 -0.12
C ALA A 96 -9.85 2.48 -1.22
N GLY A 97 -9.93 2.06 -2.48
CA GLY A 97 -9.81 2.95 -3.65
C GLY A 97 -8.39 3.46 -3.92
N GLY A 98 -7.42 3.18 -3.04
CA GLY A 98 -6.02 3.53 -3.22
C GLY A 98 -5.30 2.59 -4.19
N GLY A 99 -4.44 3.16 -5.03
CA GLY A 99 -3.48 2.40 -5.83
C GLY A 99 -2.12 2.27 -5.14
N SER A 100 -1.21 1.52 -5.75
CA SER A 100 0.14 1.27 -5.20
C SER A 100 1.08 2.48 -5.26
N ILE A 101 0.81 3.47 -6.14
CA ILE A 101 1.74 4.57 -6.42
C ILE A 101 2.12 5.40 -5.19
N TYR A 102 1.18 5.71 -4.29
CA TYR A 102 1.44 6.60 -3.15
C TYR A 102 2.57 6.04 -2.27
N PHE A 103 2.46 4.77 -1.86
CA PHE A 103 3.50 4.15 -1.05
C PHE A 103 4.72 3.75 -1.85
N ALA A 104 4.59 3.40 -3.13
CA ALA A 104 5.77 3.12 -3.94
C ALA A 104 6.69 4.35 -4.07
N LYS A 105 6.14 5.57 -4.02
CA LYS A 105 6.91 6.83 -3.95
C LYS A 105 7.68 7.02 -2.65
N TRP A 106 7.32 6.34 -1.56
CA TRP A 106 8.10 6.39 -0.34
C TRP A 106 9.52 5.89 -0.56
N GLY A 107 9.74 4.94 -1.47
CA GLY A 107 11.06 4.42 -1.81
C GLY A 107 12.08 5.50 -2.25
N GLN A 108 11.62 6.66 -2.72
CA GLN A 108 12.49 7.78 -3.09
C GLN A 108 13.19 8.42 -1.87
N ASN A 109 12.46 8.55 -0.75
CA ASN A 109 12.86 9.38 0.39
C ASN A 109 12.92 8.60 1.71
N THR A 110 12.73 7.28 1.68
CA THR A 110 13.01 6.39 2.82
C THR A 110 14.50 6.03 2.83
N HIS A 111 15.06 5.79 4.02
CA HIS A 111 16.45 5.40 4.25
C HIS A 111 16.93 4.28 3.29
N ASP A 112 18.19 4.30 2.86
CA ASP A 112 18.74 3.34 1.88
C ASP A 112 18.82 1.89 2.36
N LEU A 113 18.62 1.69 3.66
CA LEU A 113 18.51 0.36 4.26
C LEU A 113 17.17 -0.32 3.97
N ILE A 114 16.18 0.40 3.45
CA ILE A 114 14.81 -0.09 3.24
C ILE A 114 14.45 0.01 1.76
N GLU A 115 14.09 -1.11 1.16
CA GLU A 115 13.41 -1.13 -0.14
C GLU A 115 11.90 -1.19 0.07
N VAL A 116 11.17 -0.28 -0.56
CA VAL A 116 9.72 -0.16 -0.41
C VAL A 116 9.01 -0.85 -1.56
N HIS A 117 8.09 -1.75 -1.22
CA HIS A 117 7.15 -2.40 -2.12
C HIS A 117 5.74 -2.00 -1.75
N SER A 118 4.93 -1.56 -2.70
CA SER A 118 3.51 -1.31 -2.47
C SER A 118 2.66 -2.37 -3.13
N VAL A 119 1.68 -2.90 -2.41
CA VAL A 119 0.70 -3.84 -2.94
C VAL A 119 -0.19 -3.12 -3.96
N ARG A 120 -0.39 -3.78 -5.11
CA ARG A 120 -1.32 -3.45 -6.17
C ARG A 120 -2.42 -4.52 -6.22
N LEU A 121 -3.58 -4.15 -5.71
CA LEU A 121 -4.75 -5.02 -5.71
C LEU A 121 -5.34 -5.16 -7.13
N ALA A 122 -6.14 -6.20 -7.37
CA ALA A 122 -6.85 -6.39 -8.64
C ALA A 122 -7.80 -5.21 -8.94
N GLY A 123 -7.94 -4.80 -10.20
CA GLY A 123 -8.72 -3.63 -10.61
C GLY A 123 -7.99 -2.29 -10.47
N ARG A 124 -6.67 -2.29 -10.22
CA ARG A 124 -5.86 -1.06 -10.05
C ARG A 124 -4.71 -1.04 -11.04
N GLU A 125 -4.44 0.13 -11.60
CA GLU A 125 -3.22 0.41 -12.39
C GLU A 125 -3.00 -0.66 -13.48
N SER A 126 -1.87 -1.37 -13.48
CA SER A 126 -1.60 -2.44 -14.46
C SER A 126 -2.51 -3.67 -14.33
N ARG A 127 -3.36 -3.74 -13.30
CA ARG A 127 -4.37 -4.76 -13.05
C ARG A 127 -5.80 -4.22 -13.25
N LEU A 128 -5.99 -3.08 -13.91
CA LEU A 128 -7.30 -2.43 -14.08
C LEU A 128 -8.39 -3.34 -14.66
N GLU A 129 -8.03 -4.19 -15.62
CA GLU A 129 -8.96 -5.12 -16.29
C GLU A 129 -9.26 -6.38 -15.46
N GLU A 130 -8.55 -6.59 -14.33
CA GLU A 130 -8.80 -7.72 -13.45
C GLU A 130 -10.03 -7.44 -12.57
N PRO A 131 -10.89 -8.44 -12.33
CA PRO A 131 -12.05 -8.26 -11.46
C PRO A 131 -11.61 -7.91 -10.04
N LEU A 132 -12.36 -7.00 -9.40
CA LEU A 132 -12.14 -6.63 -8.00
C LEU A 132 -12.27 -7.87 -7.11
N ALA A 133 -11.36 -8.01 -6.15
CA ALA A 133 -11.42 -9.08 -5.17
C ALA A 133 -12.63 -8.89 -4.24
N ASN A 134 -13.28 -9.99 -3.85
CA ASN A 134 -14.43 -9.99 -2.95
C ASN A 134 -14.20 -10.79 -1.65
N ASP A 135 -13.01 -11.36 -1.50
CA ASP A 135 -12.60 -12.20 -0.37
C ASP A 135 -11.20 -11.81 0.10
N ILE A 136 -11.10 -11.30 1.34
CA ILE A 136 -9.83 -10.84 1.90
C ILE A 136 -8.83 -11.97 2.11
N TYR A 137 -9.31 -13.20 2.30
CA TYR A 137 -8.44 -14.37 2.46
C TYR A 137 -7.74 -14.71 1.14
N GLN A 138 -8.44 -14.58 0.01
CA GLN A 138 -7.85 -14.76 -1.32
C GLN A 138 -6.84 -13.65 -1.66
N VAL A 139 -7.15 -12.40 -1.27
CA VAL A 139 -6.18 -11.30 -1.40
C VAL A 139 -4.93 -11.57 -0.57
N ALA A 140 -5.11 -12.00 0.69
CA ALA A 140 -3.99 -12.30 1.58
C ALA A 140 -3.09 -13.41 1.02
N GLU A 141 -3.67 -14.48 0.48
CA GLU A 141 -2.96 -15.55 -0.19
C GLU A 141 -2.20 -15.07 -1.43
N GLU A 142 -2.87 -14.30 -2.31
CA GLU A 142 -2.24 -13.77 -3.53
C GLU A 142 -1.03 -12.88 -3.18
N VAL A 143 -1.20 -11.97 -2.22
CA VAL A 143 -0.13 -11.07 -1.78
C VAL A 143 1.00 -11.87 -1.12
N ALA A 144 0.69 -12.82 -0.24
CA ALA A 144 1.70 -13.68 0.38
C ALA A 144 2.52 -14.43 -0.67
N CYS A 145 1.87 -15.04 -1.67
CA CYS A 145 2.53 -15.75 -2.75
C CYS A 145 3.44 -14.82 -3.57
N ALA A 146 3.00 -13.59 -3.83
CA ALA A 146 3.80 -12.60 -4.54
C ALA A 146 5.01 -12.11 -3.71
N LEU A 147 4.88 -12.08 -2.38
CA LEU A 147 5.91 -11.62 -1.47
C LEU A 147 7.06 -12.62 -1.29
N LEU A 148 6.78 -13.92 -1.24
CA LEU A 148 7.79 -14.96 -0.98
C LEU A 148 9.09 -14.79 -1.79
N PRO A 149 9.06 -14.64 -3.14
CA PRO A 149 10.27 -14.45 -3.94
C PRO A 149 10.91 -13.06 -3.80
N VAL A 150 10.18 -12.06 -3.30
CA VAL A 150 10.65 -10.68 -3.09
C VAL A 150 11.37 -10.55 -1.74
N ILE A 151 10.82 -11.16 -0.69
CA ILE A 151 11.41 -11.13 0.65
C ILE A 151 12.62 -12.06 0.75
N GLN A 152 12.59 -13.23 0.09
CA GLN A 152 13.65 -14.25 0.20
C GLN A 152 14.00 -14.48 1.68
N ASP A 153 15.28 -14.33 2.04
CA ASP A 153 15.77 -14.43 3.42
C ASP A 153 15.97 -13.06 4.10
N LYS A 154 15.50 -11.96 3.48
CA LYS A 154 15.66 -10.61 4.04
C LYS A 154 14.56 -10.31 5.07
N PRO A 155 14.91 -9.65 6.20
CA PRO A 155 13.90 -9.18 7.14
C PRO A 155 12.92 -8.22 6.46
N PHE A 156 11.63 -8.38 6.75
CA PHE A 156 10.58 -7.57 6.15
C PHE A 156 9.61 -7.06 7.20
N ALA A 157 8.98 -5.92 6.93
CA ALA A 157 7.97 -5.30 7.77
C ALA A 157 6.77 -4.86 6.95
N PHE A 158 5.62 -4.76 7.59
CA PHE A 158 4.36 -4.38 6.94
C PHE A 158 3.91 -2.99 7.39
N PHE A 159 3.45 -2.17 6.46
CA PHE A 159 2.74 -0.93 6.75
C PHE A 159 1.38 -0.95 6.05
N GLY A 160 0.29 -0.95 6.82
CA GLY A 160 -1.05 -0.87 6.27
C GLY A 160 -1.73 0.44 6.65
N HIS A 161 -2.52 0.98 5.73
CA HIS A 161 -3.39 2.12 6.01
C HIS A 161 -4.87 1.77 5.76
N SER A 162 -5.73 2.04 6.72
CA SER A 162 -7.18 1.82 6.63
C SER A 162 -7.51 0.37 6.24
N MET A 163 -8.21 0.13 5.12
CA MET A 163 -8.42 -1.21 4.55
C MET A 163 -7.13 -2.03 4.42
N GLY A 164 -6.04 -1.37 4.03
CA GLY A 164 -4.74 -2.00 3.83
C GLY A 164 -4.17 -2.64 5.09
N SER A 165 -4.50 -2.11 6.28
CA SER A 165 -4.12 -2.72 7.55
C SER A 165 -4.78 -4.08 7.76
N TYR A 166 -6.04 -4.24 7.35
CA TYR A 166 -6.69 -5.55 7.42
C TYR A 166 -6.09 -6.53 6.42
N VAL A 167 -5.80 -6.09 5.19
CA VAL A 167 -5.12 -6.94 4.20
C VAL A 167 -3.74 -7.35 4.71
N ALA A 168 -2.95 -6.42 5.24
CA ALA A 168 -1.64 -6.68 5.83
C ALA A 168 -1.72 -7.69 6.99
N PHE A 169 -2.69 -7.51 7.89
CA PHE A 169 -2.91 -8.41 9.01
C PHE A 169 -3.23 -9.83 8.53
N MET A 170 -4.16 -9.97 7.58
CA MET A 170 -4.51 -11.27 7.02
C MET A 170 -3.35 -11.91 6.25
N THR A 171 -2.56 -11.13 5.52
CA THR A 171 -1.33 -11.60 4.88
C THR A 171 -0.31 -12.09 5.91
N ALA A 172 -0.14 -11.39 7.03
CA ALA A 172 0.78 -11.80 8.10
C ALA A 172 0.34 -13.13 8.73
N LEU A 173 -0.97 -13.29 9.00
CA LEU A 173 -1.52 -14.56 9.49
C LEU A 173 -1.31 -15.70 8.49
N TYR A 174 -1.56 -15.46 7.20
CA TYR A 174 -1.34 -16.46 6.15
C TYR A 174 0.13 -16.89 6.10
N LEU A 175 1.07 -15.94 6.07
CA LEU A 175 2.51 -16.21 6.06
C LEU A 175 2.93 -17.02 7.30
N LYS A 176 2.41 -16.67 8.48
CA LYS A 176 2.74 -17.37 9.72
C LYS A 176 2.23 -18.81 9.71
N GLU A 177 0.98 -18.99 9.32
CA GLU A 177 0.34 -20.31 9.31
C GLU A 177 1.03 -21.25 8.30
N ARG A 178 1.17 -20.78 7.05
CA ARG A 178 1.55 -21.59 5.89
C ARG A 178 3.06 -21.66 5.65
N HIS A 179 3.79 -20.60 5.97
CA HIS A 179 5.21 -20.46 5.65
C HIS A 179 6.12 -20.31 6.87
N LYS A 180 5.55 -20.21 8.09
CA LYS A 180 6.31 -19.94 9.33
C LYS A 180 7.13 -18.65 9.25
N LEU A 181 6.65 -17.69 8.46
CA LEU A 181 7.23 -16.36 8.31
C LEU A 181 6.30 -15.33 8.93
N GLU A 182 6.87 -14.32 9.57
CA GLU A 182 6.14 -13.20 10.14
C GLU A 182 6.93 -11.91 9.87
N PRO A 183 6.28 -10.76 9.60
CA PRO A 183 7.02 -9.50 9.53
C PRO A 183 7.75 -9.26 10.86
N MET A 184 8.90 -8.61 10.82
CA MET A 184 9.60 -8.22 12.06
C MET A 184 8.87 -7.10 12.81
N HIS A 185 8.14 -6.26 12.07
CA HIS A 185 7.30 -5.20 12.62
C HIS A 185 6.04 -5.04 11.76
N PHE A 186 4.89 -4.91 12.41
CA PHE A 186 3.63 -4.53 11.76
C PHE A 186 3.21 -3.11 12.16
N PHE A 187 3.19 -2.20 11.19
CA PHE A 187 2.71 -0.84 11.34
C PHE A 187 1.26 -0.75 10.84
N VAL A 188 0.36 -0.37 11.74
CA VAL A 188 -1.07 -0.18 11.46
C VAL A 188 -1.37 1.31 11.45
N SER A 189 -2.04 1.80 10.42
CA SER A 189 -2.44 3.21 10.32
C SER A 189 -3.94 3.32 10.12
N SER A 190 -4.63 4.07 11.00
CA SER A 190 -6.04 4.45 10.86
C SER A 190 -7.01 3.29 10.63
N THR A 191 -6.96 2.28 11.48
CA THR A 191 -7.84 1.11 11.36
C THR A 191 -8.23 0.61 12.73
N THR A 192 -9.51 0.71 13.10
CA THR A 192 -10.03 0.04 14.31
C THR A 192 -9.70 -1.46 14.28
N PRO A 193 -9.27 -2.10 15.39
CA PRO A 193 -8.93 -3.52 15.41
C PRO A 193 -10.07 -4.43 14.94
N PRO A 194 -9.75 -5.58 14.32
CA PRO A 194 -10.76 -6.45 13.70
C PRO A 194 -11.75 -7.07 14.69
N HIS A 195 -11.32 -7.23 15.95
CA HIS A 195 -12.11 -7.79 17.07
C HIS A 195 -12.77 -6.73 17.95
N SER A 196 -12.60 -5.44 17.67
CA SER A 196 -13.20 -4.37 18.47
C SER A 196 -14.69 -4.22 18.16
N GLU A 197 -15.51 -4.03 19.21
CA GLU A 197 -16.93 -3.67 19.06
C GLU A 197 -17.11 -2.26 18.46
N ALA A 198 -16.06 -1.41 18.52
CA ALA A 198 -16.07 -0.10 17.89
C ALA A 198 -15.82 -0.15 16.38
N ARG A 199 -15.54 -1.33 15.82
CA ARG A 199 -15.31 -1.51 14.39
C ARG A 199 -16.53 -1.07 13.60
N PHE A 200 -16.31 -0.17 12.64
CA PHE A 200 -17.35 0.26 11.72
C PHE A 200 -17.87 -0.96 10.93
N ARG A 201 -19.12 -1.36 11.20
CA ARG A 201 -19.80 -2.39 10.43
C ARG A 201 -20.56 -1.72 9.31
N ILE A 202 -20.18 -2.05 8.08
CA ILE A 202 -20.91 -1.60 6.90
C ILE A 202 -22.30 -2.25 6.96
N PRO A 203 -23.41 -1.47 6.94
CA PRO A 203 -24.76 -2.02 7.03
C PRO A 203 -25.02 -3.12 5.98
N GLU A 204 -25.79 -4.14 6.36
CA GLU A 204 -26.13 -5.29 5.50
C GLU A 204 -27.02 -4.90 4.31
N ASP A 205 -27.71 -3.75 4.37
CA ASP A 205 -28.58 -3.32 3.30
C ASP A 205 -27.84 -3.26 1.95
N ASN A 206 -28.50 -3.79 0.92
CA ASN A 206 -28.05 -3.75 -0.48
C ASN A 206 -27.89 -2.32 -1.05
N ASP A 207 -28.23 -1.31 -0.25
CA ASP A 207 -28.24 0.08 -0.64
C ASP A 207 -26.91 0.75 -0.26
N LEU A 208 -25.80 0.29 -0.86
CA LEU A 208 -24.59 1.09 -1.05
C LEU A 208 -24.85 2.08 -2.19
N SER A 209 -25.79 3.01 -1.97
CA SER A 209 -26.07 4.07 -2.93
C SER A 209 -24.83 4.95 -3.14
N GLU A 210 -24.75 5.63 -4.28
CA GLU A 210 -23.63 6.53 -4.58
C GLU A 210 -23.51 7.64 -3.53
N GLU A 211 -24.64 8.14 -3.04
CA GLU A 211 -24.70 9.17 -2.00
C GLU A 211 -24.15 8.67 -0.67
N LYS A 212 -24.42 7.42 -0.30
CA LYS A 212 -23.90 6.82 0.94
C LYS A 212 -22.39 6.61 0.85
N ILE A 213 -21.89 6.15 -0.30
CA ILE A 213 -20.45 6.04 -0.53
C ILE A 213 -19.78 7.40 -0.49
N GLY A 214 -20.38 8.41 -1.14
CA GLY A 214 -19.90 9.79 -1.08
C GLY A 214 -19.83 10.32 0.36
N ARG A 215 -20.82 10.02 1.21
CA ARG A 215 -20.79 10.39 2.64
C ARG A 215 -19.68 9.66 3.40
N ILE A 216 -19.53 8.35 3.20
CA ILE A 216 -18.44 7.58 3.78
C ILE A 216 -17.10 8.22 3.41
N LEU A 217 -16.85 8.49 2.13
CA LEU A 217 -15.61 9.14 1.68
C LEU A 217 -15.39 10.52 2.33
N MET A 218 -16.46 11.30 2.54
CA MET A 218 -16.37 12.59 3.23
C MET A 218 -16.07 12.43 4.72
N ASP A 219 -16.67 11.45 5.40
CA ASP A 219 -16.47 11.18 6.83
C ASP A 219 -15.05 10.68 7.12
N PHE A 220 -14.48 9.89 6.21
CA PHE A 220 -13.09 9.46 6.28
C PHE A 220 -12.10 10.58 5.91
N GLY A 221 -12.52 11.71 5.34
CA GLY A 221 -11.58 12.78 4.95
C GLY A 221 -10.63 12.37 3.80
N GLY A 222 -9.57 13.15 3.58
CA GLY A 222 -8.53 12.93 2.54
C GLY A 222 -8.97 12.92 1.06
N THR A 223 -10.27 12.84 0.77
CA THR A 223 -10.82 13.00 -0.57
C THR A 223 -10.79 14.49 -0.92
N PRO A 224 -10.03 14.92 -1.95
CA PRO A 224 -10.00 16.33 -2.31
C PRO A 224 -11.40 16.82 -2.65
N LYS A 225 -11.79 18.01 -2.17
CA LYS A 225 -13.14 18.54 -2.38
C LYS A 225 -13.59 18.53 -3.85
N TYR A 226 -12.65 18.80 -4.77
CA TYR A 226 -12.91 18.77 -6.21
C TYR A 226 -13.30 17.37 -6.74
N PHE A 227 -12.86 16.30 -6.09
CA PHE A 227 -13.20 14.92 -6.46
C PHE A 227 -14.65 14.59 -6.12
N VAL A 228 -15.15 15.14 -5.01
CA VAL A 228 -16.57 15.01 -4.62
C VAL A 228 -17.44 15.92 -5.49
N ASP A 229 -16.92 17.09 -5.88
CA ASP A 229 -17.63 18.04 -6.73
C ASP A 229 -17.72 17.58 -8.20
N ASP A 230 -16.75 16.78 -8.67
CA ASP A 230 -16.74 16.15 -10.00
C ASP A 230 -17.51 14.81 -9.99
N LYS A 231 -18.81 14.91 -10.28
CA LYS A 231 -19.72 13.76 -10.27
C LYS A 231 -19.36 12.69 -11.28
N GLU A 232 -18.78 13.04 -12.43
CA GLU A 232 -18.39 12.05 -13.45
C GLU A 232 -17.19 11.23 -12.98
N LEU A 233 -16.19 11.91 -12.40
CA LEU A 233 -15.03 11.25 -11.82
C LEU A 233 -15.43 10.36 -10.63
N LEU A 234 -16.29 10.86 -9.73
CA LEU A 234 -16.80 10.09 -8.61
C LEU A 234 -17.55 8.84 -9.09
N HIS A 235 -18.41 8.97 -10.11
CA HIS A 235 -19.17 7.85 -10.68
C HIS A 235 -18.25 6.74 -11.22
N GLN A 236 -17.11 7.09 -11.82
CA GLN A 236 -16.12 6.12 -12.30
C GLN A 236 -15.41 5.37 -11.17
N TYR A 237 -15.21 6.01 -10.00
CA TYR A 237 -14.51 5.41 -8.87
C TYR A 237 -15.41 4.60 -7.93
N ILE A 238 -16.72 4.89 -7.93
CA ILE A 238 -17.69 4.20 -7.08
C ILE A 238 -17.65 2.67 -7.21
N PRO A 239 -17.58 2.06 -8.41
CA PRO A 239 -17.50 0.61 -8.54
C PRO A 239 -16.30 0.00 -7.80
N MET A 240 -15.13 0.64 -7.88
CA MET A 240 -13.92 0.22 -7.17
C MET A 240 -14.12 0.27 -5.65
N LEU A 241 -14.63 1.39 -5.15
CA LEU A 241 -14.91 1.57 -3.73
C LEU A 241 -15.98 0.60 -3.22
N LYS A 242 -17.00 0.30 -4.02
CA LYS A 242 -18.00 -0.72 -3.71
C LYS A 242 -17.36 -2.09 -3.53
N GLY A 243 -16.47 -2.48 -4.44
CA GLY A 243 -15.73 -3.74 -4.33
C GLY A 243 -14.92 -3.82 -3.03
N ASP A 244 -14.22 -2.76 -2.67
CA ASP A 244 -13.40 -2.68 -1.46
C ASP A 244 -14.23 -2.68 -0.17
N ILE A 245 -15.34 -1.96 -0.16
CA ILE A 245 -16.32 -1.99 0.93
C ILE A 245 -16.88 -3.42 1.08
N GLN A 246 -17.19 -4.09 -0.03
CA GLN A 246 -17.69 -5.47 0.00
C GLN A 246 -16.64 -6.47 0.51
N LEU A 247 -15.38 -6.28 0.14
CA LEU A 247 -14.24 -7.04 0.69
C LEU A 247 -14.19 -6.96 2.22
N LEU A 248 -14.31 -5.74 2.77
CA LEU A 248 -14.31 -5.51 4.22
C LEU A 248 -15.57 -6.00 4.92
N ARG A 249 -16.71 -6.02 4.23
CA ARG A 249 -17.98 -6.55 4.75
C ARG A 249 -17.92 -8.05 4.97
N ASN A 250 -17.30 -8.78 4.06
CA ASN A 250 -17.15 -10.24 4.14
C ASN A 250 -16.07 -10.67 5.14
N TYR A 251 -15.25 -9.72 5.60
CA TYR A 251 -14.20 -9.97 6.57
C TYR A 251 -14.77 -10.18 7.98
N THR A 252 -14.90 -11.46 8.36
CA THR A 252 -15.19 -11.88 9.73
C THR A 252 -13.89 -12.26 10.44
N TYR A 253 -13.72 -11.78 11.67
CA TYR A 253 -12.60 -12.15 12.52
C TYR A 253 -13.11 -12.35 13.94
N ASN A 254 -12.89 -13.55 14.48
CA ASN A 254 -13.24 -13.85 15.86
C ASN A 254 -12.06 -13.47 16.74
N THR A 255 -12.34 -12.79 17.86
CA THR A 255 -11.34 -12.47 18.88
C THR A 255 -10.60 -13.75 19.27
N PRO A 256 -9.27 -13.81 19.07
CA PRO A 256 -8.52 -15.00 19.45
C PRO A 256 -8.39 -15.06 20.98
N SER A 257 -8.28 -16.28 21.54
CA SER A 257 -8.05 -16.46 22.97
C SER A 257 -6.63 -16.08 23.40
N GLU A 258 -5.70 -16.02 22.44
CA GLU A 258 -4.29 -15.69 22.61
C GLU A 258 -3.80 -14.84 21.44
N ALA A 259 -2.67 -14.16 21.60
CA ALA A 259 -2.05 -13.41 20.52
C ALA A 259 -1.73 -14.31 19.32
N VAL A 260 -2.11 -13.86 18.12
CA VAL A 260 -1.91 -14.60 16.86
C VAL A 260 -0.59 -14.24 16.17
N LEU A 261 -0.06 -13.06 16.44
CA LEU A 261 1.24 -12.56 15.99
C LEU A 261 2.23 -12.51 17.18
N SER A 262 3.51 -12.50 16.86
CA SER A 262 4.63 -12.33 17.79
C SER A 262 5.54 -11.15 17.44
N CYS A 263 5.31 -10.50 16.30
CA CYS A 263 6.05 -9.32 15.86
C CYS A 263 5.70 -8.07 16.66
N ASP A 264 6.62 -7.12 16.69
CA ASP A 264 6.33 -5.79 17.24
C ASP A 264 5.24 -5.09 16.41
N LEU A 265 4.37 -4.34 17.08
CA LEU A 265 3.24 -3.66 16.45
C LEU A 265 3.20 -2.19 16.85
N THR A 266 3.16 -1.29 15.86
CA THR A 266 2.96 0.15 16.11
C THR A 266 1.71 0.63 15.40
N CYS A 267 0.82 1.29 16.13
CA CYS A 267 -0.31 2.01 15.58
C CYS A 267 0.02 3.48 15.34
N PHE A 268 -0.48 4.03 14.23
CA PHE A 268 -0.54 5.46 13.96
C PHE A 268 -2.00 5.86 13.71
N LEU A 269 -2.42 7.01 14.24
CA LEU A 269 -3.74 7.58 13.94
C LEU A 269 -3.69 9.11 13.88
N GLY A 270 -4.61 9.69 13.11
CA GLY A 270 -4.87 11.12 13.11
C GLY A 270 -5.59 11.56 14.39
N SER A 271 -5.33 12.77 14.88
CA SER A 271 -5.99 13.35 16.05
C SER A 271 -7.49 13.59 15.85
N GLU A 272 -7.93 13.68 14.60
CA GLU A 272 -9.31 13.88 14.16
C GLU A 272 -9.85 12.66 13.39
N ASP A 273 -9.13 11.53 13.43
CA ASP A 273 -9.52 10.28 12.78
C ASP A 273 -10.77 9.69 13.43
N ILE A 274 -11.60 9.04 12.62
CA ILE A 274 -12.80 8.34 13.05
C ILE A 274 -12.51 6.93 13.59
N SER A 275 -11.31 6.41 13.36
CA SER A 275 -10.83 5.13 13.89
C SER A 275 -10.80 5.16 15.41
N LYS A 276 -11.23 4.06 16.04
CA LYS A 276 -11.41 3.97 17.49
C LYS A 276 -10.69 2.75 18.05
N ASP A 277 -10.48 2.76 19.36
CA ASP A 277 -10.01 1.58 20.12
C ASP A 277 -8.70 1.00 19.56
N MET A 278 -7.83 1.89 19.06
CA MET A 278 -6.56 1.50 18.41
C MET A 278 -5.65 0.74 19.38
N GLU A 279 -5.78 0.98 20.69
CA GLU A 279 -5.07 0.29 21.75
C GLU A 279 -5.34 -1.23 21.78
N ALA A 280 -6.51 -1.68 21.32
CA ALA A 280 -6.85 -3.11 21.30
C ALA A 280 -6.09 -3.88 20.20
N TRP A 281 -5.35 -3.23 19.31
CA TRP A 281 -4.37 -3.91 18.44
C TRP A 281 -3.27 -4.65 19.22
N LYS A 282 -3.01 -4.27 20.48
CA LYS A 282 -2.07 -5.02 21.33
C LYS A 282 -2.50 -6.48 21.54
N ASP A 283 -3.79 -6.79 21.44
CA ASP A 283 -4.33 -8.12 21.78
C ASP A 283 -3.99 -9.16 20.70
N VAL A 284 -3.67 -8.71 19.47
CA VAL A 284 -3.34 -9.63 18.37
C VAL A 284 -1.86 -10.00 18.31
N THR A 285 -0.99 -9.39 19.12
CA THR A 285 0.45 -9.68 19.15
C THR A 285 0.98 -9.94 20.56
N SER A 286 1.98 -10.81 20.68
CA SER A 286 2.78 -10.97 21.89
C SER A 286 4.07 -10.13 21.89
N GLY A 287 4.35 -9.43 20.78
CA GLY A 287 5.47 -8.49 20.65
C GLY A 287 5.23 -7.17 21.38
N SER A 288 6.18 -6.23 21.27
CA SER A 288 6.01 -4.90 21.84
C SER A 288 4.91 -4.11 21.10
N PHE A 289 4.23 -3.24 21.83
CA PHE A 289 3.13 -2.44 21.29
C PHE A 289 3.36 -0.95 21.53
N GLY A 290 3.12 -0.12 20.51
CA GLY A 290 3.19 1.33 20.60
C GLY A 290 2.09 2.03 19.80
N ILE A 291 1.77 3.27 20.17
CA ILE A 291 0.78 4.10 19.48
C ILE A 291 1.27 5.54 19.35
N HIS A 292 1.07 6.12 18.16
CA HIS A 292 1.38 7.53 17.87
C HIS A 292 0.13 8.23 17.33
N VAL A 293 -0.24 9.32 17.99
CA VAL A 293 -1.31 10.22 17.53
C VAL A 293 -0.67 11.42 16.86
N LEU A 294 -1.04 11.68 15.61
CA LEU A 294 -0.47 12.74 14.78
C LEU A 294 -1.55 13.75 14.37
N PRO A 295 -1.22 15.04 14.16
CA PRO A 295 -2.22 16.02 13.74
C PRO A 295 -2.82 15.65 12.37
N GLY A 296 -4.14 15.62 12.27
CA GLY A 296 -4.86 15.40 11.00
C GLY A 296 -6.07 14.46 11.13
N ASP A 297 -6.78 14.30 10.02
CA ASP A 297 -7.91 13.39 9.86
C ASP A 297 -7.44 11.94 9.58
N HIS A 298 -8.29 11.10 8.99
CA HIS A 298 -7.91 9.73 8.61
C HIS A 298 -6.70 9.70 7.67
N PHE A 299 -6.56 10.69 6.79
CA PHE A 299 -5.48 10.75 5.82
C PHE A 299 -4.35 11.67 6.27
N TYR A 300 -4.18 11.85 7.59
CA TYR A 300 -3.08 12.59 8.19
C TYR A 300 -1.70 12.19 7.63
N LEU A 301 -1.51 10.93 7.20
CA LEU A 301 -0.26 10.43 6.64
C LEU A 301 0.17 11.15 5.36
N MET A 302 -0.77 11.78 4.64
CA MET A 302 -0.49 12.52 3.40
C MET A 302 0.12 13.90 3.67
N GLU A 303 0.08 14.38 4.91
CA GLU A 303 0.78 15.61 5.30
C GLU A 303 2.30 15.34 5.32
N PRO A 304 3.12 16.13 4.60
CA PRO A 304 4.55 15.84 4.45
C PRO A 304 5.32 15.69 5.77
N ALA A 305 4.92 16.44 6.81
CA ALA A 305 5.52 16.33 8.14
C ALA A 305 5.23 14.97 8.80
N ASN A 306 3.99 14.49 8.68
CA ASN A 306 3.57 13.19 9.20
C ASN A 306 4.20 12.05 8.39
N GLU A 307 4.19 12.14 7.06
CA GLU A 307 4.85 11.17 6.18
C GLU A 307 6.33 10.98 6.55
N ASN A 308 7.06 12.08 6.75
CA ASN A 308 8.46 12.04 7.15
C ASN A 308 8.65 11.44 8.55
N PHE A 309 7.80 11.80 9.51
CA PHE A 309 7.85 11.23 10.85
C PHE A 309 7.64 9.70 10.81
N ILE A 310 6.62 9.24 10.10
CA ILE A 310 6.29 7.81 9.97
C ILE A 310 7.47 7.06 9.36
N LYS A 311 8.03 7.52 8.25
CA LYS A 311 9.19 6.88 7.60
C LYS A 311 10.39 6.78 8.54
N ASN A 312 10.72 7.87 9.23
CA ASN A 312 11.85 7.89 10.17
C ASN A 312 11.61 6.96 11.36
N TYR A 313 10.37 6.90 11.87
CA TYR A 313 10.02 5.99 12.95
C TYR A 313 10.10 4.52 12.50
N ILE A 314 9.61 4.20 11.30
CA ILE A 314 9.76 2.87 10.70
C ILE A 314 11.25 2.50 10.64
N THR A 315 12.10 3.36 10.06
CA THR A 315 13.55 3.10 10.00
C THR A 315 14.14 2.80 11.37
N LYS A 316 13.84 3.63 12.37
CA LYS A 316 14.32 3.43 13.74
C LYS A 316 13.89 2.09 14.32
N CYS A 317 12.62 1.70 14.14
CA CYS A 317 12.12 0.41 14.62
C CYS A 317 12.86 -0.77 13.97
N LEU A 318 13.04 -0.74 12.65
CA LEU A 318 13.70 -1.83 11.94
C LEU A 318 15.19 -1.96 12.33
N GLU A 319 15.87 -0.84 12.54
CA GLU A 319 17.24 -0.83 13.06
C GLU A 319 17.31 -1.42 14.47
N LEU A 320 16.41 -1.04 15.38
CA LEU A 320 16.39 -1.55 16.75
C LEU A 320 16.08 -3.05 16.82
N SER A 321 15.07 -3.52 16.10
CA SER A 321 14.72 -4.95 16.07
C SER A 321 15.81 -5.81 15.43
N SER A 322 16.65 -5.23 14.55
CA SER A 322 17.81 -5.93 14.00
C SER A 322 18.94 -6.13 15.02
N ILE A 323 19.07 -5.24 16.01
CA ILE A 323 20.08 -5.33 17.06
C ILE A 323 19.69 -6.38 18.12
N THR A 324 18.41 -6.52 18.44
CA THR A 324 17.92 -7.46 19.47
C THR A 324 17.94 -8.93 19.03
N ASN A 325 18.15 -9.21 17.75
CA ASN A 325 18.25 -10.56 17.19
C ASN A 325 19.71 -11.08 17.09
N PHE A 326 20.68 -10.32 17.61
CA PHE A 326 22.08 -10.74 17.82
C PHE A 326 22.38 -10.90 19.30
#